data_AF-A0A7W5EIE9-F1
#
_entry.id   AF-A0A7W5EIE9-F1
#
_cell.length_a   1.000
_cell.length_b   1.000
_cell.length_c   1.000
_cell.angle_alpha   90.00
_cell.angle_beta   90.00
_cell.angle_gamma   90.00
#
_symmetry.space_group_name_H-M   'P 1'
#
loop_
_entity.id
_entity.type
_entity.pdbx_description
1 polymer ?
#
loop_
_entity_poly.entity_id
_entity_poly.type
_entity_poly.pdbx_seq_one_letter_code
_entity_poly.pdbx_strand_id
1 'polypeptide(L)' 'MPTYYVWKNKYAGMEVSQLRHLKDVEAELVRLKRMYADLALEHHALKDVLSRKL' A
#
# COMPACT_ATOMS: atom_id res chain seq x y z
N MET A 1 5.87 28.87 -0.97
CA MET A 1 6.29 27.47 -1.20
C MET A 1 5.13 26.53 -0.84
N PRO A 2 4.40 26.00 -1.84
CA PRO A 2 3.23 25.15 -1.63
C PRO A 2 3.53 23.90 -0.79
N THR A 3 4.72 23.34 -0.95
CA THR A 3 5.17 22.12 -0.26
C THR A 3 5.21 22.29 1.26
N TYR A 4 5.71 23.41 1.78
CA TYR A 4 5.78 23.63 3.23
C TYR A 4 4.39 23.66 3.89
N TYR A 5 3.43 24.37 3.28
CA TYR A 5 2.07 24.49 3.81
C TYR A 5 1.30 23.16 3.73
N VAL A 6 1.50 22.36 2.68
CA VAL A 6 0.89 21.03 2.56
C VAL A 6 1.38 20.10 3.66
N TRP A 7 2.69 20.08 3.92
CA TRP A 7 3.27 19.25 4.98
C TRP A 7 2.85 19.73 6.37
N LYS A 8 2.84 21.05 6.58
CA LYS A 8 2.35 21.65 7.82
C LYS A 8 0.89 21.29 8.06
N ASN A 9 0.00 21.45 7.08
CA ASN A 9 -1.42 21.12 7.26
C ASN A 9 -1.67 19.63 7.52
N LYS A 10 -0.88 18.73 6.90
CA LYS A 10 -1.06 17.28 7.01
C LYS A 10 -0.47 16.68 8.29
N TYR A 11 0.61 17.27 8.80
CA TYR A 11 1.42 16.69 9.86
C TYR A 11 1.60 17.59 11.09
N ALA A 12 1.09 18.83 11.08
CA ALA A 12 1.16 19.70 12.26
C ALA A 12 0.38 19.09 13.43
N GLY A 13 0.98 19.14 14.62
CA GLY A 13 0.41 18.56 15.83
C GLY A 13 0.70 17.06 16.01
N MET A 14 1.33 16.39 15.04
CA MET A 14 1.82 15.02 15.22
C MET A 14 3.17 15.01 15.92
N GLU A 15 3.34 14.08 16.86
CA GLU A 15 4.65 13.79 17.42
C GLU A 15 5.53 13.02 16.42
N VAL A 16 6.84 13.13 16.59
CA VAL A 16 7.83 12.42 15.76
C VAL A 16 7.62 10.91 15.79
N SER A 17 7.20 10.35 16.93
CA SER A 17 6.85 8.95 17.12
C SER A 17 5.68 8.53 16.23
N GLN A 18 4.63 9.36 16.16
CA GLN A 18 3.45 9.14 15.31
C GLN A 18 3.81 9.23 13.82
N LEU A 19 4.66 10.17 13.44
CA LEU A 19 5.14 10.30 12.06
C LEU A 19 5.96 9.09 11.60
N ARG A 20 6.79 8.54 12.50
CA ARG A 20 7.55 7.32 12.24
C ARG A 20 6.62 6.13 12.04
N HIS A 21 5.68 5.94 12.97
CA HIS A 21 4.70 4.87 12.88
C HIS A 21 3.86 4.96 11.59
N LEU A 22 3.44 6.17 11.21
CA LEU A 22 2.69 6.39 9.97
C LEU A 22 3.48 5.93 8.74
N LYS A 23 4.78 6.27 8.65
CA LYS A 23 5.64 5.82 7.55
C LYS A 23 5.80 4.31 7.52
N ASP A 24 5.95 3.68 8.68
CA ASP A 24 6.10 2.23 8.78
C ASP A 24 4.82 1.52 8.30
N VAL A 25 3.64 2.03 8.69
CA VAL A 25 2.34 1.51 8.23
C VAL A 25 2.13 1.74 6.73
N GLU A 26 2.50 2.92 6.21
CA GLU A 26 2.43 3.20 4.76
C GLU A 26 3.32 2.23 3.97
N ALA A 27 4.53 1.93 4.46
CA ALA A 27 5.44 0.97 3.85
C ALA A 27 4.87 -0.46 3.85
N GLU A 28 4.33 -0.92 4.98
CA GLU A 28 3.70 -2.23 5.08
C GLU A 28 2.45 -2.33 4.19
N LEU A 29 1.65 -1.26 4.08
CA LEU A 29 0.48 -1.24 3.21
C LEU A 29 0.87 -1.41 1.73
N VAL A 30 1.94 -0.74 1.29
CA VAL A 30 2.46 -0.89 -0.07
C VAL A 30 2.94 -2.32 -0.31
N ARG A 31 3.70 -2.89 0.63
CA ARG A 31 4.17 -4.28 0.56
C ARG A 31 3.00 -5.26 0.46
N LEU A 32 1.97 -5.09 1.30
CA LEU A 32 0.80 -5.95 1.33
C LEU A 32 -0.02 -5.86 0.05
N LYS A 33 -0.24 -4.65 -0.48
CA LYS A 33 -0.95 -4.46 -1.76
C LYS A 33 -0.24 -5.16 -2.91
N ARG A 34 1.10 -5.10 -2.94
CA ARG A 34 1.89 -5.78 -3.97
C ARG A 34 1.74 -7.30 -3.87
N MET A 35 1.95 -7.88 -2.69
CA MET A 35 1.81 -9.34 -2.49
C MET A 35 0.39 -9.81 -2.84
N TYR A 36 -0.63 -9.03 -2.48
CA TYR A 36 -2.01 -9.36 -2.83
C TYR A 36 -2.24 -9.32 -4.35
N ALA A 37 -1.72 -8.31 -5.04
CA ALA A 37 -1.84 -8.22 -6.49
C ALA A 37 -1.16 -9.41 -7.19
N ASP A 38 0.05 -9.77 -6.77
CA ASP A 38 0.78 -10.92 -7.29
C ASP A 38 -0.02 -12.22 -7.09
N LEU A 39 -0.52 -12.45 -5.87
CA LEU A 39 -1.35 -13.62 -5.55
C LEU A 39 -2.66 -13.64 -6.35
N ALA A 40 -3.32 -12.50 -6.51
CA ALA A 40 -4.55 -12.39 -7.27
C ALA A 40 -4.31 -12.75 -8.75
N LEU A 41 -3.21 -12.28 -9.34
CA LEU A 41 -2.83 -12.62 -10.70
C LEU A 41 -2.58 -14.12 -10.88
N GLU A 42 -1.82 -14.75 -9.97
CA GLU A 42 -1.59 -16.19 -10.00
C GLU A 42 -2.90 -16.97 -9.89
N HIS A 43 -3.76 -16.58 -8.95
CA HIS A 43 -5.05 -17.22 -8.75
C HIS A 43 -5.98 -17.08 -9.98
N HIS A 44 -5.98 -15.91 -10.63
CA HIS A 44 -6.71 -15.70 -11.89
C HIS A 44 -6.16 -16.61 -13.00
N ALA A 45 -4.83 -16.65 -13.18
CA ALA A 45 -4.21 -17.51 -14.18
C ALA A 45 -4.53 -19.00 -13.98
N LEU A 46 -4.52 -19.47 -12.72
CA LEU A 46 -4.90 -20.85 -12.39
C LEU A 46 -6.36 -21.15 -12.72
N LYS A 47 -7.28 -20.24 -12.41
CA LYS A 47 -8.70 -20.38 -12.76
C LYS A 47 -8.91 -20.42 -14.28
N ASP A 48 -8.21 -19.58 -15.03
CA ASP A 48 -8.30 -19.55 -16.49
C ASP A 48 -7.76 -20.84 -17.14
N VAL A 49 -6.71 -21.44 -16.58
CA VAL A 49 -6.21 -22.74 -17.06
C VAL A 49 -7.22 -23.86 -16.77
N LEU A 50 -7.82 -23.87 -15.58
CA LEU A 50 -8.82 -24.87 -15.21
C LEU A 50 -10.09 -24.75 -16.06
N SER A 51 -10.56 -23.53 -16.33
CA SER A 51 -11.76 -23.28 -17.14
C SER A 51 -11.58 -23.66 -18.61
N ARG A 52 -10.35 -23.68 -19.13
CA ARG A 52 -10.03 -24.14 -20.48
C ARG A 52 -9.85 -25.66 -20.60
N LYS A 53 -9.61 -26.35 -19.48
CA LYS A 53 -9.40 -27.81 -19.44
C LYS A 53 -10.69 -28.60 -19.24
N LEU A 54 -11.72 -27.98 -18.66
CA LEU A 54 -13.09 -28.50 -18.63
C LEU A 54 -13.84 -28.10 -19.90
#